data_AF-I3ZA92-F1
#
_entry.id   AF-I3ZA92-F1
#
_cell.length_a   1.000
_cell.length_b   1.000
_cell.length_c   1.000
_cell.angle_alpha   90.00
_cell.angle_beta   90.00
_cell.angle_gamma   90.00
#
_symmetry.space_group_name_H-M   'P 1'
#
loop_
_entity.id
_entity.type
_entity.pdbx_description
1 polymer ?
#
loop_
_entity_poly.entity_id
_entity_poly.type
_entity_poly.pdbx_seq_one_letter_code
_entity_poly.pdbx_strand_id
1 'polypeptide(L)'
;MEIFFKVLPKKGKILTQQDCHFSLYEGFYEFGNIKCWKEELEMILANTIKVPISYGLKSAGSILYFASYFQKLIYTAHYMFLNHNSTPIQNPDWSDLLDNRALEKNPLLIDRISFLPQALKLEEIQNPMLYLNRFFYHKTVKIWSKQWNIILDFSLSNSNIMESIDDDLFEDIAFYPGLLEACYLIFVRDFNTKPKANEND
;
A
#
# COMPACT_ATOMS: atom_id res chain seq x y z
N MET A 1 5.22 24.89 10.80
CA MET A 1 5.66 24.33 9.51
C MET A 1 4.44 24.28 8.60
N GLU A 2 4.42 25.07 7.53
CA GLU A 2 3.30 25.02 6.57
C GLU A 2 3.45 23.76 5.71
N ILE A 3 2.47 22.86 5.79
CA ILE A 3 2.38 21.65 4.94
C ILE A 3 2.17 22.14 3.50
N PHE A 4 3.14 21.92 2.61
CA PHE A 4 3.15 22.49 1.26
C PHE A 4 2.19 21.78 0.29
N PHE A 5 1.78 20.55 0.60
CA PHE A 5 0.83 19.79 -0.22
C PHE A 5 -0.59 19.92 0.33
N LYS A 6 -1.19 21.11 0.14
CA LYS A 6 -2.49 21.43 0.76
C LYS A 6 -3.66 20.56 0.29
N VAL A 7 -3.63 19.91 -0.88
CA VAL A 7 -4.69 18.97 -1.29
C VAL A 7 -4.15 18.03 -2.37
N LEU A 8 -3.76 16.80 -2.03
CA LEU A 8 -3.85 15.70 -3.00
C LEU A 8 -5.34 15.55 -3.40
N PRO A 9 -5.66 15.32 -4.69
CA PRO A 9 -6.99 15.51 -5.23
C PRO A 9 -8.07 14.81 -4.40
N LYS A 10 -9.21 15.50 -4.18
CA LYS A 10 -10.45 15.00 -3.52
C LYS A 10 -11.07 13.74 -4.17
N LYS A 11 -10.38 13.06 -5.09
CA LYS A 11 -10.84 11.90 -5.88
C LYS A 11 -10.37 10.56 -5.30
N GLY A 12 -10.52 10.38 -3.99
CA GLY A 12 -10.15 9.14 -3.28
C GLY A 12 -11.32 8.44 -2.59
N LYS A 13 -12.57 8.81 -2.89
CA LYS A 13 -13.72 8.20 -2.23
C LYS A 13 -13.96 6.81 -2.82
N ILE A 14 -13.47 5.79 -2.12
CA ILE A 14 -13.87 4.40 -2.32
C ILE A 14 -15.18 4.22 -1.56
N LEU A 15 -16.31 4.26 -2.27
CA LEU A 15 -17.65 4.21 -1.67
C LEU A 15 -18.34 2.87 -1.89
N THR A 16 -17.95 2.17 -2.95
CA THR A 16 -18.57 0.91 -3.36
C THR A 16 -17.52 -0.20 -3.45
N GLN A 17 -17.99 -1.45 -3.43
CA GLN A 17 -17.14 -2.62 -3.63
C GLN A 17 -16.49 -2.58 -5.02
N GLN A 18 -17.17 -2.01 -6.00
CA GLN A 18 -16.64 -1.85 -7.34
C GLN A 18 -15.52 -0.81 -7.39
N ASP A 19 -15.64 0.33 -6.70
CA ASP A 19 -14.55 1.30 -6.57
C ASP A 19 -13.32 0.65 -5.92
N CYS A 20 -13.55 -0.19 -4.91
CA CYS A 20 -12.50 -0.95 -4.23
C CYS A 20 -11.82 -1.91 -5.20
N HIS A 21 -12.60 -2.69 -5.95
CA HIS A 21 -12.09 -3.61 -6.96
C HIS A 21 -11.28 -2.88 -8.03
N PHE A 22 -11.82 -1.80 -8.61
CA PHE A 22 -11.09 -0.98 -9.58
C PHE A 22 -9.78 -0.43 -9.00
N SER A 23 -9.79 0.05 -7.77
CA SER A 23 -8.59 0.59 -7.12
C SER A 23 -7.51 -0.47 -6.93
N LEU A 24 -7.87 -1.65 -6.42
CA LEU A 24 -6.95 -2.78 -6.24
C LEU A 24 -6.44 -3.30 -7.59
N TYR A 25 -7.32 -3.41 -8.58
CA TYR A 25 -6.95 -3.85 -9.92
C TYR A 25 -6.01 -2.85 -10.58
N GLU A 26 -6.34 -1.56 -10.62
CA GLU A 26 -5.46 -0.54 -11.17
C GLU A 26 -4.09 -0.55 -10.45
N GLY A 27 -4.08 -0.65 -9.12
CA GLY A 27 -2.86 -0.67 -8.30
C GLY A 27 -1.97 -1.89 -8.53
N PHE A 28 -2.52 -3.10 -8.48
CA PHE A 28 -1.72 -4.34 -8.51
C PHE A 28 -1.72 -5.05 -9.87
N TYR A 29 -2.68 -4.75 -10.75
CA TYR A 29 -2.76 -5.27 -12.10
C TYR A 29 -2.10 -4.36 -13.13
N GLU A 30 -2.46 -3.07 -13.16
CA GLU A 30 -2.05 -2.15 -14.23
C GLU A 30 -0.78 -1.36 -13.89
N PHE A 31 -0.68 -0.85 -12.67
CA PHE A 31 0.41 0.02 -12.25
C PHE A 31 1.72 -0.74 -11.98
N GLY A 32 1.66 -1.83 -11.20
CA GLY A 32 2.86 -2.58 -10.85
C GLY A 32 2.58 -3.81 -10.02
N ASN A 33 3.50 -4.79 -10.10
CA ASN A 33 3.46 -5.96 -9.23
C ASN A 33 3.88 -5.61 -7.80
N ILE A 34 3.61 -6.50 -6.85
CA ILE A 34 3.93 -6.25 -5.43
C ILE A 34 5.42 -5.97 -5.17
N LYS A 35 6.33 -6.53 -5.97
CA LYS A 35 7.77 -6.24 -5.87
C LYS A 35 8.05 -4.75 -6.14
N CYS A 36 7.52 -4.22 -7.24
CA CYS A 36 7.63 -2.79 -7.58
C CYS A 36 7.06 -1.92 -6.46
N TRP A 37 5.88 -2.27 -5.94
CA TRP A 37 5.28 -1.55 -4.81
C TRP A 37 6.17 -1.51 -3.57
N LYS A 38 6.80 -2.63 -3.21
CA LYS A 38 7.70 -2.70 -2.06
C LYS A 38 8.93 -1.81 -2.25
N GLU A 39 9.56 -1.88 -3.43
CA GLU A 39 10.74 -1.07 -3.75
C GLU A 39 10.42 0.44 -3.75
N GLU A 40 9.28 0.84 -4.30
CA GLU A 40 8.83 2.23 -4.29
C GLU A 40 8.51 2.72 -2.88
N LEU A 41 7.78 1.92 -2.09
CA LEU A 41 7.44 2.26 -0.72
C LEU A 41 8.69 2.37 0.15
N GLU A 42 9.60 1.40 0.08
CA GLU A 42 10.86 1.40 0.81
C GLU A 42 11.69 2.65 0.50
N MET A 43 11.76 3.04 -0.78
CA MET A 43 12.46 4.25 -1.18
C MET A 43 11.84 5.51 -0.56
N ILE A 44 10.51 5.64 -0.57
CA ILE A 44 9.83 6.79 0.06
C ILE A 44 10.14 6.84 1.56
N LEU A 45 9.94 5.72 2.26
CA LEU A 45 10.16 5.64 3.71
C LEU A 45 11.63 5.88 4.06
N ALA A 46 12.56 5.39 3.25
CA ALA A 46 13.99 5.64 3.44
C ALA A 46 14.36 7.11 3.23
N ASN A 47 13.79 7.77 2.21
CA ASN A 47 14.04 9.20 1.96
C ASN A 47 13.46 10.09 3.06
N THR A 48 12.42 9.66 3.76
CA THR A 48 11.88 10.37 4.93
C THR A 48 12.88 10.45 6.10
N ILE A 49 13.81 9.50 6.19
CA ILE A 49 14.77 9.37 7.30
C ILE A 49 16.19 9.80 6.89
N LYS A 50 16.57 9.60 5.61
CA LYS A 50 17.93 9.84 5.12
C LYS A 50 18.12 11.29 4.67
N VAL A 51 19.28 11.85 5.05
CA VAL A 51 19.79 13.13 4.50
C VAL A 51 21.22 12.91 3.97
N PRO A 52 21.52 13.25 2.70
CA PRO A 52 20.61 13.78 1.69
C PRO A 52 19.65 12.71 1.14
N ILE A 53 18.50 13.16 0.62
CA ILE A 53 17.57 12.26 -0.08
C ILE A 53 18.24 11.68 -1.33
N SER A 54 17.92 10.42 -1.64
CA SER A 54 18.40 9.77 -2.85
C SER A 54 17.22 9.36 -3.70
N TYR A 55 17.14 9.95 -4.89
CA TYR A 55 16.14 9.55 -5.88
C TYR A 55 16.59 8.32 -6.69
N GLY A 56 17.84 7.88 -6.55
CA GLY A 56 18.42 6.85 -7.41
C GLY A 56 18.28 7.23 -8.89
N LEU A 57 17.56 6.40 -9.65
CA LEU A 57 17.22 6.65 -11.07
C LEU A 57 15.85 7.31 -11.27
N LYS A 58 15.08 7.54 -10.20
CA LYS A 58 13.71 8.03 -10.28
C LYS A 58 13.66 9.55 -10.20
N SER A 59 12.54 10.12 -10.64
CA SER A 59 12.26 11.55 -10.50
C SER A 59 11.38 11.81 -9.28
N ALA A 60 11.43 13.03 -8.73
CA ALA A 60 10.47 13.46 -7.71
C ALA A 60 9.00 13.33 -8.18
N GLY A 61 8.75 13.50 -9.49
CA GLY A 61 7.44 13.27 -10.09
C GLY A 61 6.98 11.82 -10.00
N SER A 62 7.90 10.86 -10.16
CA SER A 62 7.61 9.42 -10.01
C SER A 62 7.22 9.07 -8.57
N ILE A 63 7.92 9.67 -7.59
CA ILE A 63 7.59 9.53 -6.16
C ILE A 63 6.21 10.07 -5.86
N LEU A 64 5.91 11.30 -6.31
CA LEU A 64 4.59 11.92 -6.13
C LEU A 64 3.47 11.07 -6.76
N TYR A 65 3.73 10.55 -7.96
CA TYR A 65 2.78 9.69 -8.66
C TYR A 65 2.50 8.42 -7.85
N PHE A 66 3.53 7.66 -7.47
CA PHE A 66 3.36 6.48 -6.62
C PHE A 66 2.67 6.82 -5.29
N ALA A 67 3.07 7.90 -4.64
CA ALA A 67 2.51 8.28 -3.35
C ALA A 67 1.03 8.66 -3.43
N SER A 68 0.57 9.21 -4.56
CA SER A 68 -0.86 9.46 -4.80
C SER A 68 -1.66 8.15 -4.92
N TYR A 69 -1.09 7.12 -5.53
CA TYR A 69 -1.70 5.80 -5.61
C TYR A 69 -1.69 5.08 -4.27
N PHE A 70 -0.60 5.17 -3.52
CA PHE A 70 -0.54 4.63 -2.16
C PHE A 70 -1.56 5.33 -1.24
N GLN A 71 -1.75 6.64 -1.38
CA GLN A 71 -2.80 7.37 -0.68
C GLN A 71 -4.20 6.83 -1.02
N LYS A 72 -4.47 6.51 -2.30
CA LYS A 72 -5.71 5.83 -2.74
C LYS A 72 -5.83 4.43 -2.12
N LEU A 73 -4.73 3.70 -1.99
CA LEU A 73 -4.68 2.38 -1.34
C LEU A 73 -5.07 2.47 0.14
N ILE A 74 -4.65 3.50 0.87
CA ILE A 74 -5.08 3.73 2.27
C ILE A 74 -6.61 3.83 2.37
N TYR A 75 -7.25 4.59 1.47
CA TYR A 75 -8.71 4.70 1.44
C TYR A 75 -9.40 3.39 1.01
N THR A 76 -8.76 2.65 0.10
CA THR A 76 -9.23 1.33 -0.35
C THR A 76 -9.20 0.33 0.80
N ALA A 77 -8.11 0.30 1.56
CA ALA A 77 -7.96 -0.51 2.76
C ALA A 77 -9.01 -0.17 3.83
N HIS A 78 -9.30 1.11 4.01
CA HIS A 78 -10.34 1.54 4.95
C HIS A 78 -11.74 1.09 4.50
N TYR A 79 -12.04 1.13 3.19
CA TYR A 79 -13.28 0.58 2.68
C TYR A 79 -13.39 -0.93 2.97
N MET A 80 -12.31 -1.68 2.72
CA MET A 80 -12.26 -3.12 3.02
C MET A 80 -12.45 -3.38 4.51
N PHE A 81 -11.77 -2.62 5.38
CA PHE A 81 -11.93 -2.71 6.84
C PHE A 81 -13.39 -2.57 7.28
N LEU A 82 -14.17 -1.69 6.64
CA LEU A 82 -15.57 -1.44 7.02
C LEU A 82 -16.57 -2.43 6.39
N ASN A 83 -16.28 -2.96 5.20
CA ASN A 83 -17.30 -3.59 4.36
C ASN A 83 -16.92 -4.97 3.83
N HIS A 84 -15.67 -5.39 3.95
CA HIS A 84 -15.16 -6.62 3.37
C HIS A 84 -14.85 -7.65 4.45
N ASN A 85 -15.22 -8.90 4.18
CA ASN A 85 -14.81 -10.04 4.98
C ASN A 85 -14.07 -11.00 4.05
N SER A 86 -12.75 -11.07 4.21
CA SER A 86 -11.95 -12.08 3.52
C SER A 86 -12.04 -13.41 4.28
N THR A 87 -12.16 -14.52 3.56
CA THR A 87 -12.24 -15.84 4.17
C THR A 87 -10.83 -16.31 4.58
N PRO A 88 -10.59 -16.69 5.84
CA PRO A 88 -9.29 -17.19 6.28
C PRO A 88 -8.88 -18.47 5.57
N ILE A 89 -7.59 -18.61 5.23
CA ILE A 89 -7.02 -19.83 4.65
C ILE A 89 -6.05 -20.45 5.65
N GLN A 90 -6.29 -21.70 6.08
CA GLN A 90 -5.52 -22.30 7.19
C GLN A 90 -4.09 -22.70 6.84
N ASN A 91 -3.75 -22.91 5.57
CA ASN A 91 -2.38 -23.22 5.13
C ASN A 91 -2.17 -22.67 3.71
N PRO A 92 -1.91 -21.37 3.56
CA PRO A 92 -1.80 -20.75 2.25
C PRO A 92 -0.62 -21.34 1.49
N ASP A 93 -0.86 -21.72 0.24
CA ASP A 93 0.19 -22.15 -0.68
C ASP A 93 0.71 -20.98 -1.53
N TRP A 94 1.66 -21.24 -2.42
CA TRP A 94 2.23 -20.18 -3.28
C TRP A 94 1.19 -19.48 -4.17
N SER A 95 0.16 -20.19 -4.62
CA SER A 95 -0.90 -19.64 -5.47
C SER A 95 -1.85 -18.73 -4.69
N ASP A 96 -2.00 -18.94 -3.39
CA ASP A 96 -2.79 -18.07 -2.49
C ASP A 96 -2.08 -16.76 -2.12
N LEU A 97 -0.77 -16.70 -2.34
CA LEU A 97 0.09 -15.58 -1.94
C LEU A 97 0.47 -14.69 -3.12
N LEU A 98 0.49 -15.24 -4.33
CA LEU A 98 1.03 -14.58 -5.51
C LEU A 98 0.01 -14.54 -6.64
N ASP A 99 -0.05 -13.41 -7.33
CA ASP A 99 -0.74 -13.34 -8.61
C ASP A 99 -0.13 -14.34 -9.61
N ASN A 100 -0.97 -15.11 -10.31
CA ASN A 100 -0.55 -16.08 -11.32
C ASN A 100 0.41 -15.48 -12.37
N ARG A 101 0.24 -14.20 -12.72
CA ARG A 101 1.12 -13.49 -13.67
C ARG A 101 2.53 -13.30 -13.11
N ALA A 102 2.66 -13.11 -11.80
CA ALA A 102 3.96 -13.01 -11.14
C ALA A 102 4.69 -14.36 -11.21
N LEU A 103 3.95 -15.47 -11.05
CA LEU A 103 4.46 -16.84 -11.22
C LEU A 103 4.92 -17.12 -12.65
N GLU A 104 4.17 -16.65 -13.65
CA GLU A 104 4.48 -16.81 -15.08
C GLU A 104 5.70 -16.01 -15.52
N LYS A 105 5.78 -14.73 -15.11
CA LYS A 105 6.86 -13.83 -15.56
C LYS A 105 8.21 -14.10 -14.90
N ASN A 106 8.22 -14.72 -13.72
CA ASN A 106 9.44 -14.94 -12.94
C ASN A 106 9.59 -16.43 -12.63
N PRO A 107 10.18 -17.23 -13.54
CA PRO A 107 10.32 -18.66 -13.34
C PRO A 107 11.35 -19.03 -12.26
N LEU A 108 12.32 -18.16 -11.99
CA LEU A 108 13.35 -18.40 -10.99
C LEU A 108 12.80 -18.24 -9.57
N LEU A 109 13.11 -19.20 -8.69
CA LEU A 109 12.66 -19.22 -7.30
C LEU A 109 13.10 -17.95 -6.54
N ILE A 110 14.31 -17.47 -6.78
CA ILE A 110 14.86 -16.31 -6.05
C ILE A 110 14.07 -15.04 -6.34
N ASP A 111 13.59 -14.88 -7.57
CA ASP A 111 12.75 -13.74 -7.95
C ASP A 111 11.39 -13.84 -7.27
N ARG A 112 10.83 -15.06 -7.13
CA ARG A 112 9.54 -15.31 -6.48
C ARG A 112 9.52 -14.96 -4.99
N ILE A 113 10.64 -15.12 -4.29
CA ILE A 113 10.76 -14.77 -2.87
C ILE A 113 10.48 -13.28 -2.64
N SER A 114 10.85 -12.41 -3.58
CA SER A 114 10.62 -10.97 -3.46
C SER A 114 9.14 -10.58 -3.44
N PHE A 115 8.25 -11.46 -3.93
CA PHE A 115 6.81 -11.22 -3.95
C PHE A 115 6.08 -11.71 -2.69
N LEU A 116 6.73 -12.53 -1.86
CA LEU A 116 6.11 -13.06 -0.64
C LEU A 116 5.91 -11.98 0.42
N PRO A 117 4.87 -12.07 1.27
CA PRO A 117 4.73 -11.19 2.42
C PRO A 117 5.93 -11.29 3.37
N GLN A 118 6.41 -10.15 3.87
CA GLN A 118 7.54 -10.02 4.79
C GLN A 118 7.19 -9.19 6.04
N ALA A 119 6.18 -8.33 5.94
CA ALA A 119 5.72 -7.44 7.02
C ALA A 119 4.51 -8.00 7.76
N LEU A 120 3.88 -9.06 7.24
CA LEU A 120 2.74 -9.73 7.87
C LEU A 120 3.18 -10.91 8.75
N LYS A 121 2.49 -11.09 9.88
CA LYS A 121 2.57 -12.31 10.70
C LYS A 121 1.86 -13.46 10.00
N LEU A 122 2.17 -14.70 10.41
CA LEU A 122 1.55 -15.89 9.82
C LEU A 122 0.01 -15.85 9.89
N GLU A 123 -0.57 -15.46 11.03
CA GLU A 123 -2.04 -15.35 11.16
C GLU A 123 -2.64 -14.30 10.21
N GLU A 124 -1.89 -13.23 9.92
CA GLU A 124 -2.28 -12.16 9.02
C GLU A 124 -2.13 -12.57 7.55
N ILE A 125 -1.17 -13.44 7.24
CA ILE A 125 -1.09 -14.08 5.93
C ILE A 125 -2.30 -14.99 5.74
N GLN A 126 -2.70 -15.76 6.76
CA GLN A 126 -3.91 -16.59 6.70
C GLN A 126 -5.18 -15.74 6.58
N ASN A 127 -5.26 -14.63 7.30
CA ASN A 127 -6.37 -13.67 7.26
C ASN A 127 -5.87 -12.22 7.23
N PRO A 128 -5.71 -11.60 6.05
CA PRO A 128 -5.17 -10.24 5.90
C PRO A 128 -6.06 -9.16 6.53
N MET A 129 -7.34 -9.45 6.77
CA MET A 129 -8.22 -8.53 7.49
C MET A 129 -7.77 -8.31 8.93
N LEU A 130 -7.07 -9.27 9.55
CA LEU A 130 -6.50 -9.08 10.90
C LEU A 130 -5.52 -7.90 10.94
N TYR A 131 -4.70 -7.75 9.89
CA TYR A 131 -3.79 -6.61 9.78
C TYR A 131 -4.57 -5.31 9.60
N LEU A 132 -5.55 -5.27 8.68
CA LEU A 132 -6.36 -4.07 8.45
C LEU A 132 -7.11 -3.63 9.71
N ASN A 133 -7.67 -4.60 10.44
CA ASN A 133 -8.33 -4.36 11.71
C ASN A 133 -7.36 -3.73 12.72
N ARG A 134 -6.16 -4.30 12.89
CA ARG A 134 -5.15 -3.71 13.77
C ARG A 134 -4.76 -2.30 13.32
N PHE A 135 -4.50 -2.10 12.03
CA PHE A 135 -4.05 -0.84 11.46
C PHE A 135 -5.06 0.29 11.69
N PHE A 136 -6.34 0.07 11.40
CA PHE A 136 -7.40 1.07 11.58
C PHE A 136 -7.96 1.15 13.01
N TYR A 137 -7.68 0.16 13.87
CA TYR A 137 -7.94 0.26 15.29
C TYR A 137 -6.99 1.26 15.97
N HIS A 138 -5.73 1.34 15.53
CA HIS A 138 -4.76 2.28 16.09
C HIS A 138 -5.12 3.73 15.76
N LYS A 139 -5.37 4.03 14.48
CA LYS A 139 -5.63 5.40 14.00
C LYS A 139 -6.69 5.40 12.91
N THR A 140 -7.48 6.47 12.87
CA THR A 140 -8.50 6.66 11.81
C THR A 140 -7.85 6.86 10.45
N VAL A 141 -8.57 6.53 9.37
CA VAL A 141 -8.10 6.77 7.99
C VAL A 141 -7.68 8.23 7.74
N LYS A 142 -8.32 9.19 8.40
CA LYS A 142 -7.98 10.62 8.30
C LYS A 142 -6.60 10.91 8.88
N ILE A 143 -6.24 10.25 9.98
CA ILE A 143 -4.94 10.41 10.63
C ILE A 143 -3.86 9.73 9.77
N TRP A 144 -4.07 8.48 9.36
CA TRP A 144 -3.14 7.75 8.48
C TRP A 144 -2.88 8.48 7.15
N SER A 145 -3.93 9.06 6.55
CA SER A 145 -3.82 9.88 5.35
C SER A 145 -3.00 11.15 5.60
N LYS A 146 -3.25 11.86 6.70
CA LYS A 146 -2.47 13.05 7.06
C LYS A 146 -0.98 12.69 7.26
N GLN A 147 -0.70 11.58 7.94
CA GLN A 147 0.66 11.10 8.19
C GLN A 147 1.37 10.70 6.91
N TRP A 148 0.67 10.05 5.98
CA TRP A 148 1.22 9.72 4.67
C TRP A 148 1.66 10.97 3.91
N ASN A 149 0.86 12.05 3.95
CA ASN A 149 1.25 13.33 3.35
C ASN A 149 2.50 13.92 4.03
N ILE A 150 2.60 13.82 5.36
CA ILE A 150 3.80 14.28 6.07
C ILE A 150 5.02 13.46 5.62
N ILE A 151 4.92 12.13 5.58
CA ILE A 151 5.99 11.24 5.10
C ILE A 151 6.43 11.63 3.69
N LEU A 152 5.46 11.91 2.80
CA LEU A 152 5.72 12.37 1.44
C LEU A 152 6.48 13.69 1.41
N ASP A 153 6.06 14.69 2.19
CA ASP A 153 6.73 15.99 2.30
C ASP A 153 8.21 15.82 2.72
N PHE A 154 8.48 14.96 3.69
CA PHE A 154 9.85 14.64 4.10
C PHE A 154 10.62 13.86 3.03
N SER A 155 10.00 12.88 2.38
CA SER A 155 10.66 12.10 1.32
C SER A 155 11.08 12.91 0.10
N LEU A 156 10.52 14.12 -0.06
CA LEU A 156 10.79 15.05 -1.15
C LEU A 156 11.61 16.27 -0.72
N SER A 157 11.88 16.44 0.57
CA SER A 157 12.65 17.56 1.09
C SER A 157 13.99 17.08 1.64
N ASN A 158 14.99 17.96 1.67
CA ASN A 158 16.28 17.66 2.32
C ASN A 158 16.20 17.81 3.85
N SER A 159 15.03 17.57 4.43
CA SER A 159 14.76 17.68 5.86
C SER A 159 14.63 16.28 6.45
N ASN A 160 15.06 16.09 7.69
CA ASN A 160 14.91 14.82 8.39
C ASN A 160 13.66 14.82 9.28
N ILE A 161 12.82 13.78 9.17
CA ILE A 161 11.68 13.58 10.06
C ILE A 161 12.11 13.48 11.54
N MET A 162 13.30 12.91 11.78
CA MET A 162 13.87 12.70 13.12
C MET A 162 14.22 13.99 13.84
N GLU A 163 14.47 15.06 13.08
CA GLU A 163 14.84 16.36 13.66
C GLU A 163 13.62 17.23 13.96
N SER A 164 12.42 16.80 13.55
CA SER A 164 11.29 17.72 13.39
C SER A 164 9.92 17.22 13.88
N ILE A 165 9.75 15.94 14.22
CA ILE A 165 8.44 15.37 14.61
C ILE A 165 8.53 14.41 15.81
N ASP A 166 7.39 14.30 16.49
CA ASP A 166 6.96 13.32 17.51
C ASP A 166 7.34 11.86 17.21
N ASP A 167 7.84 11.14 18.22
CA ASP A 167 8.31 9.75 18.15
C ASP A 167 7.21 8.80 17.60
N ASP A 168 5.95 9.12 17.89
CA ASP A 168 4.77 8.38 17.41
C ASP A 168 4.71 8.25 15.88
N LEU A 169 5.15 9.28 15.13
CA LEU A 169 5.12 9.22 13.67
C LEU A 169 6.19 8.28 13.12
N PHE A 170 7.31 8.15 13.82
CA PHE A 170 8.38 7.26 13.40
C PHE A 170 7.97 5.79 13.56
N GLU A 171 7.33 5.43 14.68
CA GLU A 171 6.82 4.08 14.88
C GLU A 171 5.74 3.71 13.84
N ASP A 172 4.89 4.67 13.49
CA ASP A 172 3.82 4.50 12.50
C ASP A 172 4.35 4.14 11.09
N ILE A 173 5.56 4.58 10.73
CA ILE A 173 6.17 4.28 9.43
C ILE A 173 6.25 2.77 9.20
N ALA A 174 6.51 1.99 10.26
CA ALA A 174 6.66 0.55 10.19
C ALA A 174 5.36 -0.19 9.79
N PHE A 175 4.20 0.47 9.84
CA PHE A 175 2.91 -0.14 9.50
C PHE A 175 2.58 -0.10 8.00
N TYR A 176 3.18 0.79 7.21
CA TYR A 176 2.84 0.91 5.79
C TYR A 176 3.18 -0.33 4.94
N PRO A 177 4.33 -1.02 5.15
CA PRO A 177 4.64 -2.25 4.42
C PRO A 177 3.59 -3.36 4.65
N GLY A 178 3.12 -3.52 5.88
CA GLY A 178 2.08 -4.51 6.18
C GLY A 178 0.71 -4.14 5.60
N LEU A 179 0.37 -2.84 5.56
CA LEU A 179 -0.83 -2.37 4.87
C LEU A 179 -0.81 -2.76 3.38
N LEU A 180 0.32 -2.50 2.71
CA LEU A 180 0.53 -2.84 1.30
C LEU A 180 0.35 -4.34 1.05
N GLU A 181 1.03 -5.17 1.84
CA GLU A 181 0.98 -6.63 1.70
C GLU A 181 -0.41 -7.19 1.99
N ALA A 182 -1.11 -6.67 3.02
CA ALA A 182 -2.47 -7.09 3.33
C ALA A 182 -3.44 -6.77 2.18
N CYS A 183 -3.36 -5.57 1.62
CA CYS A 183 -4.17 -5.19 0.45
C CYS A 183 -3.87 -6.08 -0.77
N TYR A 184 -2.60 -6.41 -1.00
CA TYR A 184 -2.21 -7.28 -2.10
C TYR A 184 -2.75 -8.71 -1.91
N LEU A 185 -2.67 -9.29 -0.72
CA LEU A 185 -3.24 -10.62 -0.45
C LEU A 185 -4.75 -10.65 -0.66
N ILE A 186 -5.47 -9.61 -0.21
CA ILE A 186 -6.91 -9.50 -0.47
C ILE A 186 -7.17 -9.39 -1.97
N PHE A 187 -6.36 -8.62 -2.70
CA PHE A 187 -6.48 -8.54 -4.16
C PHE A 187 -6.30 -9.90 -4.84
N VAL A 188 -5.23 -10.64 -4.51
CA VAL A 188 -4.93 -11.94 -5.13
C VAL A 188 -6.04 -12.95 -4.88
N ARG A 189 -6.65 -12.93 -3.70
CA ARG A 189 -7.69 -13.90 -3.29
C ARG A 189 -9.08 -13.53 -3.77
N ASP A 190 -9.46 -12.26 -3.62
CA ASP A 190 -10.85 -11.85 -3.68
C ASP A 190 -11.15 -10.97 -4.92
N PHE A 191 -10.14 -10.36 -5.55
CA PHE A 191 -10.31 -9.34 -6.60
C PHE A 191 -9.41 -9.50 -7.84
N ASN A 192 -8.83 -10.69 -8.06
CA ASN A 192 -7.83 -10.92 -9.13
C ASN A 192 -8.40 -10.88 -10.56
N THR A 193 -9.72 -10.76 -10.71
CA THR A 193 -10.39 -10.66 -12.02
C THR A 193 -10.51 -9.22 -12.48
N LYS A 194 -10.67 -9.00 -13.80
CA LYS A 194 -10.92 -7.65 -14.32
C LYS A 194 -12.29 -7.15 -13.84
N PRO A 195 -12.37 -5.96 -13.22
CA PRO A 195 -13.65 -5.38 -12.82
C PRO A 195 -14.54 -5.16 -14.04
N LYS A 196 -15.82 -5.53 -13.92
CA LYS A 196 -16.82 -5.24 -14.97
C LYS A 196 -17.16 -3.75 -14.95
N ALA A 197 -17.25 -3.15 -16.13
CA ALA A 197 -17.85 -1.82 -16.27
C ALA A 197 -19.32 -1.89 -15.84
N ASN A 198 -19.85 -0.81 -15.25
CA ASN A 198 -21.28 -0.75 -14.95
C ASN A 198 -22.07 -0.84 -16.26
N GLU A 199 -22.83 -1.92 -16.44
CA GLU A 199 -23.76 -2.08 -17.56
C GLU A 199 -25.06 -1.29 -17.37
N ASN A 200 -25.07 -0.30 -16.48
CA ASN A 200 -26.21 0.58 -16.24
C ASN A 200 -25.79 2.04 -16.51
N ASP A 201 -25.81 2.41 -17.79
CA ASP A 201 -26.14 3.76 -18.26
C ASP A 201 -27.34 3.63 -19.22
#